data_AF-A0A397IUL1-F1
#
_entry.id   AF-A0A397IUL1-F1
#
_cell.length_a   1.000
_cell.length_b   1.000
_cell.length_c   1.000
_cell.angle_alpha   90.00
_cell.angle_beta   90.00
_cell.angle_gamma   90.00
#
_symmetry.space_group_name_H-M   'P 1'
#
loop_
_entity.id
_entity.type
_entity.pdbx_description
1 polymer ?
#
loop_
_entity_poly.entity_id
_entity_poly.type
_entity_poly.pdbx_seq_one_letter_code
_entity_poly.pdbx_strand_id
1 'polypeptide(L)'
;MEETNETSKTSETSEQPKTKGKNIVSTKYPHIFPIRCIAHHINLLSSDIIKLNWATNIITCCKKIVTFFKQSHAGGAILQQEIVENMIKGGGLKKYVITRWT
;
A
#
# COMPACT_ATOMS: atom_id res chain seq x y z
N MET A 1 13.69 43.91 -46.00
CA MET A 1 13.03 42.77 -46.66
C MET A 1 13.44 41.55 -45.87
N GLU A 2 12.58 40.81 -45.18
CA GLU A 2 11.15 40.90 -44.92
C GLU A 2 10.92 39.91 -43.77
N GLU A 3 9.96 40.24 -42.90
CA GLU A 3 9.41 39.35 -41.88
C GLU A 3 8.72 38.12 -42.49
N THR A 4 8.28 37.23 -41.58
CA THR A 4 7.25 36.19 -41.66
C THR A 4 7.77 34.75 -41.71
N ASN A 5 7.18 33.77 -41.03
CA ASN A 5 6.30 33.74 -39.86
C ASN A 5 6.31 32.28 -39.33
N GLU A 6 5.98 32.15 -38.05
CA GLU A 6 5.44 31.02 -37.30
C GLU A 6 4.99 29.75 -38.05
N THR A 7 5.23 28.60 -37.39
CA THR A 7 4.24 27.64 -36.86
C THR A 7 4.85 26.23 -36.99
N SER A 8 5.32 25.61 -35.91
CA SER A 8 4.42 24.85 -35.04
C SER A 8 5.15 24.47 -33.76
N LYS A 9 4.70 25.04 -32.64
CA LYS A 9 4.93 24.50 -31.30
C LYS A 9 4.18 23.17 -31.22
N THR A 10 4.86 22.06 -31.46
CA THR A 10 4.41 20.79 -30.89
C THR A 10 4.73 20.89 -29.41
N SER A 11 3.71 21.07 -28.58
CA SER A 11 3.83 21.05 -27.13
C SER A 11 4.45 19.72 -26.72
N GLU A 12 5.75 19.74 -26.44
CA GLU A 12 6.48 18.68 -25.75
C GLU A 12 5.86 18.52 -24.36
N THR A 13 4.79 17.74 -24.31
CA THR A 13 4.38 17.13 -23.05
C THR A 13 5.51 16.18 -22.72
N SER A 14 6.33 16.53 -21.74
CA SER A 14 7.43 15.69 -21.24
C SER A 14 6.87 14.30 -20.89
N GLU A 15 6.95 13.36 -21.84
CA GLU A 15 6.24 12.10 -21.76
C GLU A 15 7.05 11.15 -20.87
N GLN A 16 6.76 11.20 -19.57
CA GLN A 16 7.29 10.25 -18.59
C GLN A 16 7.02 8.81 -19.08
N PRO A 17 7.96 7.86 -18.92
CA PRO A 17 7.80 6.51 -19.44
C PRO A 17 6.49 5.89 -18.91
N LYS A 18 5.56 5.66 -19.83
CA LYS A 18 4.25 5.10 -19.51
C LYS A 18 4.44 3.65 -19.05
N THR A 19 4.12 3.38 -17.79
CA THR A 19 4.16 2.03 -17.20
C THR A 19 3.27 1.07 -18.00
N LYS A 20 3.64 -0.22 -18.16
CA LYS A 20 2.91 -1.23 -18.99
C LYS A 20 1.38 -1.15 -18.90
N GLY A 21 0.81 -1.00 -17.69
CA GLY A 21 -0.64 -0.88 -17.51
C GLY A 21 -1.27 0.37 -18.15
N LYS A 22 -0.59 1.52 -18.11
CA LYS A 22 -1.07 2.76 -18.75
C LYS A 22 -1.09 2.62 -20.27
N ASN A 23 -0.12 1.92 -20.84
CA ASN A 23 -0.07 1.67 -22.28
C ASN A 23 -1.25 0.81 -22.73
N ILE A 24 -1.54 -0.27 -22.01
CA ILE A 24 -2.66 -1.16 -22.36
C ILE A 24 -4.01 -0.43 -22.30
N VAL A 25 -4.24 0.38 -21.27
CA VAL A 25 -5.48 1.15 -21.14
C VAL A 25 -5.56 2.22 -22.23
N SER A 26 -4.47 2.95 -22.47
CA SER A 26 -4.43 4.01 -23.47
C SER A 26 -4.55 3.49 -24.90
N THR A 27 -4.10 2.26 -25.20
CA THR A 27 -4.25 1.66 -26.54
C THR A 27 -5.60 1.02 -26.74
N LYS A 28 -6.15 0.35 -25.72
CA LYS A 28 -7.45 -0.34 -25.83
C LYS A 28 -8.65 0.60 -25.66
N TYR A 29 -8.49 1.66 -24.88
CA TYR A 29 -9.55 2.62 -24.56
C TYR A 29 -9.00 4.05 -24.63
N PRO A 30 -8.83 4.61 -25.84
CA PRO A 30 -8.18 5.91 -26.03
C PRO A 30 -8.94 7.09 -25.42
N HIS A 31 -10.24 6.93 -25.16
CA HIS A 31 -11.09 7.93 -24.49
C HIS A 31 -10.99 7.88 -22.96
N ILE A 32 -10.32 6.87 -22.39
CA ILE A 32 -10.16 6.71 -20.94
C ILE A 32 -8.76 7.20 -20.56
N PHE A 33 -8.70 8.20 -19.68
CA PHE A 33 -7.43 8.66 -19.14
C PHE A 33 -6.99 7.77 -17.96
N PRO A 34 -5.86 7.04 -18.04
CA PRO A 34 -5.44 6.12 -17.00
C PRO A 34 -4.82 6.86 -15.80
N ILE A 35 -5.67 7.37 -14.90
CA ILE A 35 -5.25 7.92 -13.61
C ILE A 35 -5.03 6.76 -12.63
N ARG A 36 -3.87 6.76 -11.97
CA ARG A 36 -3.61 5.75 -10.93
C ARG A 36 -4.17 6.22 -9.59
N CYS A 37 -4.88 5.33 -8.91
CA CYS A 37 -5.35 5.59 -7.55
C CYS A 37 -4.17 5.71 -6.58
N ILE A 38 -4.10 6.82 -5.82
CA ILE A 38 -3.02 7.06 -4.84
C ILE A 38 -3.03 5.97 -3.75
N ALA A 39 -4.20 5.57 -3.27
CA ALA A 39 -4.33 4.51 -2.27
C ALA A 39 -3.77 3.17 -2.79
N HIS A 40 -4.03 2.84 -4.06
CA HIS A 40 -3.48 1.64 -4.68
C HIS A 40 -1.94 1.71 -4.79
N HIS A 41 -1.39 2.90 -5.09
CA HIS A 41 0.06 3.10 -5.09
C HIS A 41 0.71 2.87 -3.75
N ILE A 42 0.15 3.45 -2.69
CA ILE A 42 0.64 3.28 -1.33
C ILE A 42 0.57 1.81 -0.93
N ASN A 43 -0.51 1.11 -1.29
CA ASN A 43 -0.64 -0.33 -1.03
C ASN A 43 0.42 -1.17 -1.76
N LEU A 44 0.70 -0.88 -3.05
CA LEU A 44 1.76 -1.56 -3.80
C LEU A 44 3.12 -1.37 -3.14
N LEU A 45 3.47 -0.12 -2.83
CA LEU A 45 4.73 0.22 -2.17
C LEU A 45 4.85 -0.51 -0.83
N SER A 46 3.78 -0.49 -0.03
CA SER A 46 3.75 -1.17 1.27
C SER A 46 3.89 -2.68 1.13
N SER A 47 3.24 -3.27 0.12
CA SER A 47 3.33 -4.71 -0.17
C SER A 47 4.74 -5.12 -0.55
N ASP A 48 5.46 -4.29 -1.32
CA ASP A 48 6.85 -4.56 -1.70
C ASP A 48 7.80 -4.42 -0.51
N ILE A 49 7.58 -3.44 0.38
CA ILE A 49 8.34 -3.32 1.64
C ILE A 49 8.13 -4.56 2.52
N ILE A 50 6.90 -5.06 2.64
CA ILE A 50 6.57 -6.23 3.48
C ILE A 50 7.27 -7.50 2.98
N LYS A 51 7.51 -7.64 1.67
CA LYS A 51 8.23 -8.78 1.08
C LYS A 51 9.72 -8.81 1.44
N LEU A 52 10.28 -7.70 1.94
CA LEU A 52 11.67 -7.68 2.41
C LEU A 52 11.85 -8.64 3.60
N ASN A 53 12.96 -9.37 3.64
CA ASN A 53 13.21 -10.40 4.65
C ASN A 53 13.10 -9.84 6.08
N TRP A 54 13.62 -8.64 6.34
CA TRP A 54 13.55 -8.02 7.65
C TRP A 54 12.10 -7.74 8.07
N ALA A 55 11.26 -7.25 7.16
CA ALA A 55 9.87 -6.92 7.43
C ALA A 55 9.05 -8.20 7.68
N THR A 56 9.26 -9.22 6.86
CA THR A 56 8.63 -10.54 7.05
C THR A 56 9.03 -11.19 8.39
N ASN A 57 10.29 -11.05 8.81
CA ASN A 57 10.76 -11.54 10.10
C ASN A 57 10.04 -10.85 11.27
N ILE A 58 9.96 -9.52 11.25
CA ILE A 58 9.24 -8.75 12.27
C ILE A 58 7.76 -9.18 12.34
N ILE A 59 7.07 -9.25 11.20
CA ILE A 59 5.67 -9.66 11.15
C ILE A 59 5.49 -11.08 11.70
N THR A 60 6.42 -11.98 11.40
CA THR A 60 6.39 -13.37 11.90
C THR A 60 6.55 -13.40 13.42
N CYS A 61 7.45 -12.61 14.00
CA CYS A 61 7.59 -12.48 15.44
C CYS A 61 6.30 -11.94 16.08
N CYS A 62 5.71 -10.88 15.52
CA CYS A 62 4.43 -10.34 15.99
C CYS A 62 3.32 -11.40 15.93
N LYS A 63 3.23 -12.18 14.85
CA LYS A 63 2.25 -13.27 14.72
C LYS A 63 2.42 -14.34 15.80
N LYS A 64 3.66 -14.70 16.17
CA LYS A 64 3.93 -15.65 17.25
C LYS A 64 3.42 -15.14 18.60
N ILE A 65 3.70 -13.88 18.92
CA ILE A 65 3.24 -13.23 20.17
C ILE A 65 1.70 -13.22 20.23
N VAL A 66 1.04 -12.76 19.16
CA VAL A 66 -0.43 -12.74 19.10
C VAL A 66 -1.02 -14.14 19.20
N THR A 67 -0.36 -15.14 18.63
CA THR A 67 -0.80 -16.54 18.71
C THR A 67 -0.67 -17.08 20.12
N PHE A 68 0.45 -16.83 20.80
CA PHE A 68 0.66 -17.21 22.19
C PHE A 68 -0.46 -16.68 23.11
N PHE A 69 -0.71 -15.38 23.09
CA PHE A 69 -1.73 -14.78 23.97
C PHE A 69 -3.16 -15.21 23.63
N LYS A 70 -3.43 -15.65 22.39
CA LYS A 70 -4.73 -16.19 22.01
C LYS A 70 -4.91 -17.67 22.39
N GLN A 71 -3.83 -18.43 22.48
CA GLN A 71 -3.86 -19.86 22.82
C GLN A 71 -3.70 -20.08 24.33
N SER A 72 -2.92 -19.24 25.01
CA SER A 72 -2.71 -19.32 26.45
C SER A 72 -3.90 -18.74 27.20
N HIS A 73 -4.65 -19.59 27.89
CA HIS A 73 -5.79 -19.16 28.71
C HIS A 73 -5.35 -18.20 29.83
N ALA A 74 -4.31 -18.57 30.59
CA ALA A 74 -3.78 -17.75 31.67
C ALA A 74 -3.13 -16.46 31.15
N GLY A 75 -2.25 -16.57 30.16
CA GLY A 75 -1.56 -15.40 29.59
C GLY A 75 -2.53 -14.42 28.92
N GLY A 76 -3.55 -14.94 28.24
CA GLY A 76 -4.61 -14.12 27.64
C GLY A 76 -5.45 -13.38 28.68
N ALA A 77 -5.81 -14.04 29.80
CA ALA A 77 -6.55 -13.40 30.89
C ALA A 77 -5.76 -12.27 31.54
N ILE A 78 -4.48 -12.52 31.85
CA ILE A 78 -3.56 -11.50 32.40
C ILE A 78 -3.47 -10.30 31.45
N LEU A 79 -3.30 -10.55 30.15
CA LEU A 79 -3.24 -9.48 29.17
C LEU A 79 -4.54 -8.64 29.11
N GLN A 80 -5.71 -9.27 29.19
CA GLN A 80 -6.97 -8.53 29.21
C GLN A 80 -7.12 -7.66 30.46
N GLN A 81 -6.70 -8.18 31.61
CA GLN A 81 -6.70 -7.43 32.86
C GLN A 81 -5.78 -6.21 32.77
N GLU A 82 -4.54 -6.39 32.31
CA GLU A 82 -3.58 -5.31 32.10
C GLU A 82 -4.08 -4.24 31.11
N ILE A 83 -4.79 -4.64 30.05
CA ILE A 83 -5.39 -3.69 29.09
C ILE A 83 -6.42 -2.78 29.80
N VAL A 84 -7.24 -3.35 30.68
CA VAL A 84 -8.25 -2.61 31.44
C VAL A 84 -7.58 -1.72 32.49
N GLU A 85 -6.63 -2.26 33.25
CA GLU A 85 -5.91 -1.55 34.32
C GLU A 85 -5.12 -0.34 33.77
N ASN A 86 -4.47 -0.50 32.62
CA ASN A 86 -3.73 0.59 31.96
C ASN A 86 -4.61 1.49 31.08
N MET A 87 -5.94 1.31 31.10
CA MET A 87 -6.91 2.07 30.30
C MET A 87 -6.57 2.12 28.79
N ILE A 88 -6.02 1.04 28.24
CA ILE A 88 -5.60 0.98 26.84
C ILE A 88 -6.85 0.92 25.95
N LYS A 89 -7.07 1.98 25.17
CA LYS A 89 -8.18 2.06 24.20
C LYS A 89 -7.78 1.38 22.89
N GLY A 90 -8.69 0.62 22.28
CA GLY A 90 -8.47 0.05 20.93
C GLY A 90 -8.78 -1.44 20.76
N GLY A 91 -9.24 -2.11 21.83
CA GLY A 91 -9.50 -3.55 21.82
C GLY A 91 -8.21 -4.38 21.86
N GLY A 92 -8.34 -5.68 22.12
CA GLY A 92 -7.20 -6.59 22.29
C GLY A 92 -6.36 -6.85 21.02
N LEU A 93 -5.41 -7.76 21.12
CA LEU A 93 -4.44 -8.06 20.06
C LEU A 93 -5.10 -8.45 18.71
N LYS A 94 -4.81 -7.66 17.67
CA LYS A 94 -5.23 -7.94 16.30
C LYS A 94 -4.18 -8.77 15.56
N LYS A 95 -4.66 -9.73 14.77
CA LYS A 95 -3.79 -10.45 13.83
C LYS A 95 -3.52 -9.57 12.62
N TYR A 96 -2.36 -9.77 11.99
CA TYR A 96 -2.08 -9.23 10.68
C TYR A 96 -3.16 -9.69 9.69
N VAL A 97 -3.84 -8.74 9.05
CA VAL A 97 -4.89 -9.00 8.05
C VAL A 97 -4.31 -8.79 6.66
N ILE A 98 -4.49 -9.77 5.78
CA ILE A 98 -4.21 -9.60 4.36
C ILE A 98 -5.33 -8.73 3.78
N THR A 99 -4.99 -7.60 3.18
CA THR A 99 -5.98 -6.71 2.56
C THR A 99 -6.47 -7.32 1.24
N ARG A 100 -7.67 -6.94 0.78
CA ARG A 100 -8.20 -7.36 -0.54
C ARG A 100 -7.45 -6.77 -1.75
N TRP A 101 -6.36 -6.06 -1.49
CA TRP A 101 -5.66 -5.21 -2.45
C TRP A 101 -4.31 -5.80 -2.87
N THR A 102 -3.96 -6.99 -2.38
CA THR A 102 -2.90 -7.87 -2.91
C THR A 102 -3.40 -8.66 -4.10
#